data_AF-A0A955WF66-F1
#
_entry.id   AF-A0A955WF66-F1
#
_cell.length_a   1.000
_cell.length_b   1.000
_cell.length_c   1.000
_cell.angle_alpha   90.00
_cell.angle_beta   90.00
_cell.angle_gamma   90.00
#
_symmetry.space_group_name_H-M   'P 1'
#
loop_
_entity.id
_entity.type
_entity.pdbx_description
1 polymer ?
#
loop_
_entity_poly.entity_id
_entity_poly.type
_entity_poly.pdbx_seq_one_letter_code
_entity_poly.pdbx_strand_id
1 'polypeptide(L)'
;MARHPLLTAALSTLLPLAAHAADDTCLIGEHTGIDPGDARTVTGLVCEELAARGVPVGAPQEAPGDGRVWHVRLNKLGDGALLSLSEESPPGKVVYAQRLQIGDLKESPVAARRLAKAVSRHQPVHETAQVSNMVQEETRAYAKMHGEVLWDAGVVGGFVGGTDTGLAYGFTLGVGYEAASWAIGSDMRFLFATGDAQRAEDGWGDSHEEKSASAFMWGVGARYFFSEGSVSPFVGGGLAFTALSVDTIEAQGDKTGLGAYAAVGVEIFRLHESRLAIDARLDVPFFDVPVVSWSDDSVESSHHLPVSLAVTYAW
;
A
#
# COMPACT_ATOMS: atom_id res chain seq x y z
N MET A 1 -67.94 -32.09 62.09
CA MET A 1 -66.51 -32.16 61.68
C MET A 1 -66.51 -32.56 60.20
N ALA A 2 -65.93 -31.88 59.22
CA ALA A 2 -65.01 -30.75 59.17
C ALA A 2 -65.27 -29.98 57.85
N ARG A 3 -65.17 -28.64 57.88
CA ARG A 3 -65.20 -27.78 56.69
C ARG A 3 -63.75 -27.47 56.31
N HIS A 4 -63.34 -27.79 55.08
CA HIS A 4 -62.05 -27.35 54.53
C HIS A 4 -62.22 -26.03 53.77
N PRO A 5 -61.31 -25.05 53.94
CA PRO A 5 -61.36 -23.78 53.22
C PRO A 5 -60.64 -23.89 51.87
N LEU A 6 -61.22 -23.26 50.85
CA LEU A 6 -60.61 -23.03 49.54
C LEU A 6 -59.53 -21.94 49.68
N LEU A 7 -58.31 -22.28 49.27
CA LEU A 7 -57.15 -21.39 49.22
C LEU A 7 -57.12 -20.74 47.84
N THR A 8 -57.44 -19.45 47.78
CA THR A 8 -57.38 -18.64 46.56
C THR A 8 -55.95 -18.14 46.38
N ALA A 9 -55.20 -18.68 45.41
CA ALA A 9 -53.88 -18.21 45.05
C ALA A 9 -53.99 -16.96 44.15
N ALA A 10 -53.50 -15.83 44.64
CA ALA A 10 -53.37 -14.60 43.86
C ALA A 10 -52.14 -14.71 42.93
N LEU A 11 -52.39 -14.72 41.62
CA LEU A 11 -51.36 -14.69 40.58
C LEU A 11 -50.91 -13.24 40.39
N SER A 12 -49.80 -12.84 41.02
CA SER A 12 -49.15 -11.55 40.77
C SER A 12 -48.38 -11.60 39.46
N THR A 13 -48.93 -11.00 38.41
CA THR A 13 -48.23 -10.75 37.14
C THR A 13 -47.21 -9.63 37.31
N LEU A 14 -45.92 -9.99 37.40
CA LEU A 14 -44.80 -9.07 37.22
C LEU A 14 -44.72 -8.68 35.74
N LEU A 15 -45.14 -7.46 35.39
CA LEU A 15 -44.82 -6.88 34.09
C LEU A 15 -43.32 -6.53 34.06
N PRO A 16 -42.57 -6.95 33.03
CA PRO A 16 -41.23 -6.42 32.81
C PRO A 16 -41.35 -4.95 32.39
N LEU A 17 -40.78 -4.03 33.18
CA LEU A 17 -40.47 -2.68 32.70
C LEU A 17 -39.47 -2.86 31.55
N ALA A 18 -39.93 -2.65 30.31
CA ALA A 18 -39.03 -2.39 29.20
C ALA A 18 -38.35 -1.04 29.49
N ALA A 19 -37.12 -1.09 30.01
CA ALA A 19 -36.25 0.06 30.02
C ALA A 19 -36.07 0.48 28.55
N HIS A 20 -36.69 1.59 28.15
CA HIS A 20 -36.29 2.27 26.92
C HIS A 20 -34.81 2.59 27.10
N ALA A 21 -33.95 1.89 26.37
CA ALA A 21 -32.59 2.36 26.17
C ALA A 21 -32.73 3.77 25.60
N ALA A 22 -32.17 4.77 26.28
CA ALA A 22 -32.21 6.13 25.77
C ALA A 22 -31.50 6.11 24.41
N ASP A 23 -32.24 6.42 23.35
CA ASP A 23 -31.69 6.42 21.99
C ASP A 23 -30.61 7.51 21.91
N ASP A 24 -29.41 7.13 21.45
CA ASP A 24 -28.33 8.08 21.26
C ASP A 24 -28.74 9.07 20.16
N THR A 25 -28.51 10.37 20.41
CA THR A 25 -29.00 11.44 19.52
C THR A 25 -27.88 11.93 18.63
N CYS A 26 -28.13 12.04 17.33
CA CYS A 26 -27.21 12.69 16.40
C CYS A 26 -27.65 14.14 16.18
N LEU A 27 -26.88 15.10 16.68
CA LEU A 27 -27.27 16.51 16.77
C LEU A 27 -26.59 17.37 15.71
N ILE A 28 -27.40 18.15 14.99
CA ILE A 28 -26.93 19.22 14.11
C ILE A 28 -26.45 20.37 14.99
N GLY A 29 -25.15 20.59 14.98
CA GLY A 29 -24.49 21.65 15.73
C GLY A 29 -24.38 22.96 14.98
N GLU A 30 -23.49 23.80 15.48
CA GLU A 30 -23.14 25.06 14.84
C GLU A 30 -22.63 24.84 13.41
N HIS A 31 -23.19 25.60 12.47
CA HIS A 31 -22.87 25.52 11.05
C HIS A 31 -22.67 26.89 10.40
N THR A 32 -21.85 27.72 11.03
CA THR A 32 -21.66 29.12 10.64
C THR A 32 -21.05 29.22 9.23
N GLY A 33 -21.73 29.95 8.34
CA GLY A 33 -21.27 30.20 6.97
C GLY A 33 -21.56 29.08 5.96
N ILE A 34 -22.35 28.08 6.34
CA ILE A 34 -22.80 26.98 5.48
C ILE A 34 -24.33 27.01 5.38
N ASP A 35 -24.88 26.62 4.22
CA ASP A 35 -26.33 26.54 4.03
C ASP A 35 -26.95 25.51 5.01
N PRO A 36 -28.08 25.81 5.69
CA PRO A 36 -28.70 24.88 6.63
C PRO A 36 -29.11 23.52 6.01
N GLY A 37 -29.48 23.51 4.72
CA GLY A 37 -29.79 22.28 3.99
C GLY A 37 -28.55 21.42 3.77
N ASP A 38 -27.43 22.04 3.40
CA ASP A 38 -26.14 21.37 3.28
C ASP A 38 -25.65 20.84 4.63
N ALA A 39 -25.72 21.65 5.69
CA ALA A 39 -25.34 21.24 7.04
C ALA A 39 -26.15 20.02 7.51
N ARG A 40 -27.47 20.03 7.32
CA ARG A 40 -28.35 18.89 7.65
C ARG A 40 -27.96 17.64 6.84
N THR A 41 -27.62 17.81 5.57
CA THR A 41 -27.22 16.71 4.68
C THR A 41 -25.88 16.11 5.14
N VAL A 42 -24.87 16.93 5.42
CA VAL A 42 -23.56 16.49 5.92
C VAL A 42 -23.70 15.81 7.29
N THR A 43 -24.51 16.36 8.20
CA THR A 43 -24.82 15.69 9.46
C THR A 43 -25.47 14.33 9.22
N GLY A 44 -26.42 14.23 8.28
CA GLY A 44 -27.03 12.97 7.86
C GLY A 44 -26.01 11.92 7.45
N LEU A 45 -25.03 12.28 6.61
CA LEU A 45 -23.94 11.39 6.20
C LEU A 45 -23.11 10.89 7.39
N VAL A 46 -22.81 11.77 8.36
CA VAL A 46 -22.07 11.39 9.57
C VAL A 46 -22.89 10.44 10.44
N CYS A 47 -24.18 10.69 10.63
CA CYS A 47 -25.06 9.82 11.41
C CYS A 47 -25.21 8.44 10.75
N GLU A 48 -25.34 8.39 9.42
CA GLU A 48 -25.40 7.14 8.66
C GLU A 48 -24.10 6.32 8.82
N GLU A 49 -22.94 6.96 8.74
CA GLU A 49 -21.64 6.30 8.93
C GLU A 49 -21.43 5.82 10.38
N LEU A 50 -21.96 6.54 11.38
CA LEU A 50 -21.98 6.09 12.78
C LEU A 50 -22.89 4.86 12.95
N ALA A 51 -24.10 4.91 12.37
CA ALA A 51 -25.05 3.79 12.39
C ALA A 51 -24.46 2.54 11.72
N ALA A 52 -23.78 2.70 10.58
CA ALA A 52 -23.08 1.62 9.88
C ALA A 52 -21.96 0.96 10.72
N ARG A 53 -21.52 1.60 11.81
CA ARG A 53 -20.52 1.09 12.76
C ARG A 53 -21.13 0.54 14.05
N GLY A 54 -22.46 0.40 14.11
CA GLY A 54 -23.17 -0.13 15.26
C GLY A 54 -23.40 0.88 16.38
N VAL A 55 -23.22 2.18 16.12
CA VAL A 55 -23.64 3.23 17.06
C VAL A 55 -25.15 3.44 16.89
N PRO A 56 -25.98 3.32 17.95
CA PRO A 56 -27.44 3.37 17.84
C PRO A 56 -27.95 4.82 17.72
N VAL A 57 -27.57 5.50 16.64
CA VAL A 57 -28.01 6.87 16.33
C VAL A 57 -29.15 6.88 15.32
N GLY A 58 -30.12 7.77 15.56
CA GLY A 58 -31.21 8.05 14.63
C GLY A 58 -30.87 9.11 13.57
N ALA A 59 -31.91 9.62 12.91
CA ALA A 59 -31.80 10.75 11.98
C ALA A 59 -31.29 12.03 12.70
N PRO A 60 -30.70 12.98 11.96
CA PRO A 60 -30.24 14.26 12.52
C PRO A 60 -31.36 15.01 13.27
N GLN A 61 -31.06 15.50 14.47
CA GLN A 61 -31.96 16.28 15.32
C GLN A 61 -31.37 17.64 15.67
N GLU A 62 -32.22 18.62 15.98
CA GLU A 62 -31.81 19.97 16.38
C GLU A 62 -31.72 20.15 17.90
N ALA A 63 -32.29 19.22 18.67
CA ALA A 63 -32.32 19.27 20.13
C ALA A 63 -31.68 18.00 20.73
N PRO A 64 -30.97 18.12 21.88
CA PRO A 64 -30.35 16.97 22.53
C PRO A 64 -31.41 16.10 23.20
N GLY A 65 -31.25 14.78 23.10
CA GLY A 65 -32.02 13.81 23.87
C GLY A 65 -31.41 13.52 25.25
N ASP A 66 -32.00 12.57 25.96
CA ASP A 66 -31.57 12.16 27.31
C ASP A 66 -30.38 11.18 27.30
N GLY A 67 -30.02 10.65 26.13
CA GLY A 67 -28.94 9.67 25.92
C GLY A 67 -27.57 10.30 25.62
N ARG A 68 -26.65 9.51 25.01
CA ARG A 68 -25.40 10.08 24.49
C ARG A 68 -25.70 10.93 23.27
N VAL A 69 -24.96 12.03 23.12
CA VAL A 69 -25.16 12.97 22.02
C VAL A 69 -23.93 12.97 21.12
N TRP A 70 -24.16 12.73 19.83
CA TRP A 70 -23.17 12.80 18.77
C TRP A 70 -23.35 14.12 18.04
N HIS A 71 -22.52 15.09 18.38
CA HIS A 71 -22.67 16.47 17.96
C HIS A 71 -21.81 16.73 16.73
N VAL A 72 -22.45 17.04 15.59
CA VAL A 72 -21.79 17.33 14.31
C VAL A 72 -21.77 18.83 14.09
N ARG A 73 -20.59 19.42 13.91
CA ARG A 73 -20.42 20.86 13.63
C ARG A 73 -19.75 21.04 12.28
N LEU A 74 -20.19 22.03 11.50
CA LEU A 74 -19.68 22.27 10.15
C LEU A 74 -19.49 23.76 9.91
N ASN A 75 -18.30 24.27 10.16
CA ASN A 75 -18.03 25.71 10.06
C ASN A 75 -17.24 26.04 8.80
N LYS A 76 -17.58 27.13 8.11
CA LYS A 76 -16.79 27.62 6.98
C LYS A 76 -15.39 28.08 7.43
N LEU A 77 -14.36 27.72 6.68
CA LEU A 77 -12.97 28.10 6.94
C LEU A 77 -12.26 28.50 5.64
N GLY A 78 -12.19 29.80 5.36
CA GLY A 78 -11.68 30.31 4.08
C GLY A 78 -12.54 29.82 2.91
N ASP A 79 -11.91 29.12 1.97
CA ASP A 79 -12.59 28.49 0.82
C ASP A 79 -13.13 27.08 1.15
N GLY A 80 -12.71 26.48 2.25
CA GLY A 80 -13.14 25.14 2.69
C GLY A 80 -14.08 25.16 3.91
N ALA A 81 -14.18 24.02 4.58
CA ALA A 81 -14.97 23.85 5.80
C ALA A 81 -14.25 22.98 6.84
N LEU A 82 -14.57 23.18 8.11
CA LEU A 82 -14.11 22.38 9.23
C LEU A 82 -15.28 21.51 9.73
N LEU A 83 -15.23 20.22 9.43
CA LEU A 83 -16.20 19.23 9.93
C LEU A 83 -15.69 18.64 11.24
N SER A 84 -16.50 18.73 12.29
CA SER A 84 -16.18 18.20 13.62
C SER A 84 -17.26 17.25 14.10
N LEU A 85 -16.84 16.17 14.75
CA LEU A 85 -17.73 15.20 15.41
C LEU A 85 -17.25 15.03 16.85
N SER A 86 -18.15 15.23 17.81
CA SER A 86 -17.90 14.97 19.23
C SER A 86 -18.93 14.04 19.83
N GLU A 87 -18.45 13.13 20.66
CA GLU A 87 -19.25 12.29 21.55
C GLU A 87 -19.41 13.01 22.89
N GLU A 88 -20.65 13.24 23.33
CA GLU A 88 -21.00 13.85 24.60
C GLU A 88 -21.78 12.86 25.48
N SER A 89 -21.35 12.69 26.73
CA SER A 89 -21.99 11.81 27.71
C SER A 89 -21.64 12.23 29.15
N PRO A 90 -22.59 12.80 29.93
CA PRO A 90 -23.95 13.22 29.55
C PRO A 90 -23.95 14.41 28.55
N PRO A 91 -25.12 14.81 28.00
CA PRO A 91 -25.23 15.98 27.13
C PRO A 91 -24.53 17.22 27.73
N GLY A 92 -23.71 17.91 26.93
CA GLY A 92 -22.89 19.05 27.35
C GLY A 92 -21.51 18.69 27.91
N LYS A 93 -21.19 17.41 28.12
CA LYS A 93 -19.85 16.96 28.52
C LYS A 93 -19.21 16.12 27.41
N VAL A 94 -18.29 16.74 26.67
CA VAL A 94 -17.52 16.07 25.61
C VAL A 94 -16.61 14.99 26.22
N VAL A 95 -16.80 13.75 25.77
CA VAL A 95 -15.96 12.59 26.08
C VAL A 95 -14.80 12.52 25.10
N TYR A 96 -15.11 12.63 23.81
CA TYR A 96 -14.13 12.56 22.74
C TYR A 96 -14.56 13.42 21.56
N ALA A 97 -13.60 14.04 20.86
CA ALA A 97 -13.89 14.88 19.72
C ALA A 97 -12.77 14.80 18.69
N GLN A 98 -13.15 14.76 17.42
CA GLN A 98 -12.22 14.87 16.29
C GLN A 98 -12.75 15.89 15.29
N ARG A 99 -11.84 16.47 14.53
CA ARG A 99 -12.15 17.43 13.48
C ARG A 99 -11.31 17.13 12.25
N LEU A 100 -11.88 17.40 11.09
CA LEU A 100 -11.25 17.23 9.80
C LEU A 100 -11.55 18.46 8.96
N GLN A 101 -10.49 19.05 8.40
CA GLN A 101 -10.60 20.15 7.45
C GLN A 101 -10.87 19.55 6.06
N ILE A 102 -11.86 20.08 5.35
CA ILE A 102 -12.26 19.65 4.02
C ILE A 102 -12.18 20.82 3.05
N GLY A 103 -11.67 20.58 1.85
CA GLY A 103 -11.51 21.61 0.83
C GLY A 103 -12.84 22.07 0.24
N ASP A 104 -13.81 21.15 0.14
CA ASP A 104 -15.17 21.45 -0.29
C ASP A 104 -16.20 20.52 0.38
N LEU A 105 -17.49 20.85 0.25
CA LEU A 105 -18.58 20.02 0.79
C LEU A 105 -18.76 18.69 0.05
N LYS A 106 -18.22 18.51 -1.16
CA LYS A 106 -18.26 17.24 -1.90
C LYS A 106 -17.34 16.20 -1.28
N GLU A 107 -16.36 16.61 -0.48
CA GLU A 107 -15.51 15.70 0.31
C GLU A 107 -16.23 15.13 1.55
N SER A 108 -17.42 15.65 1.89
CA SER A 108 -18.17 15.26 3.09
C SER A 108 -18.40 13.75 3.23
N PRO A 109 -18.71 12.96 2.19
CA PRO A 109 -18.86 11.50 2.35
C PRO A 109 -17.56 10.81 2.80
N VAL A 110 -16.41 11.25 2.29
CA VAL A 110 -15.10 10.72 2.68
C VAL A 110 -14.75 11.14 4.10
N ALA A 111 -14.97 12.41 4.43
CA ALA A 111 -14.71 12.98 5.74
C ALA A 111 -15.61 12.38 6.84
N ALA A 112 -16.90 12.21 6.56
CA ALA A 112 -17.88 11.61 7.45
C ALA A 112 -17.48 10.19 7.85
N ARG A 113 -17.12 9.36 6.86
CA ARG A 113 -16.66 7.99 7.07
C ARG A 113 -15.43 7.90 7.97
N ARG A 114 -14.47 8.82 7.79
CA ARG A 114 -13.23 8.87 8.57
C ARG A 114 -13.46 9.38 9.98
N LEU A 115 -14.21 10.47 10.15
CA LEU A 115 -14.57 10.98 11.47
C LEU A 115 -15.40 9.97 12.26
N ALA A 116 -16.41 9.35 11.65
CA ALA A 116 -17.21 8.32 12.31
C ALA A 116 -16.32 7.14 12.76
N LYS A 117 -15.37 6.69 11.93
CA LYS A 117 -14.39 5.65 12.32
C LYS A 117 -13.47 6.10 13.45
N ALA A 118 -12.97 7.33 13.39
CA ALA A 118 -12.06 7.88 14.39
C ALA A 118 -12.73 8.01 15.76
N VAL A 119 -13.91 8.65 15.81
CA VAL A 119 -14.62 8.92 17.05
C VAL A 119 -15.21 7.63 17.64
N SER A 120 -15.79 6.73 16.85
CA SER A 120 -16.32 5.45 17.37
C SER A 120 -15.26 4.52 17.96
N ARG A 121 -14.00 4.67 17.56
CA ARG A 121 -12.87 3.86 18.06
C ARG A 121 -11.95 4.61 19.02
N HIS A 122 -12.28 5.86 19.37
CA HIS A 122 -11.44 6.76 20.16
C HIS A 122 -9.98 6.86 19.65
N GLN A 123 -9.80 6.83 18.33
CA GLN A 123 -8.50 6.95 17.68
C GLN A 123 -8.35 8.30 16.96
N PRO A 124 -7.12 8.83 16.82
CA PRO A 124 -6.88 10.05 16.06
C PRO A 124 -7.37 9.93 14.60
N VAL A 125 -7.92 11.02 14.04
CA VAL A 125 -8.47 11.01 12.67
C VAL A 125 -7.41 10.74 11.59
N HIS A 126 -6.15 11.11 11.82
CA HIS A 126 -5.06 10.86 10.87
C HIS A 126 -4.72 9.37 10.73
N GLU A 127 -4.97 8.54 11.75
CA GLU A 127 -4.79 7.08 11.67
C GLU A 127 -5.87 6.38 10.83
N THR A 128 -6.93 7.11 10.44
CA THR A 128 -7.97 6.58 9.54
C THR A 128 -7.67 6.81 8.06
N ALA A 129 -6.61 7.55 7.75
CA ALA A 129 -6.21 7.89 6.39
C ALA A 129 -5.69 6.64 5.63
N GLN A 130 -6.16 6.50 4.40
CA GLN A 130 -5.79 5.52 3.39
C GLN A 130 -5.71 6.27 2.05
N VAL A 131 -4.98 5.74 1.07
CA VAL A 131 -4.81 6.37 -0.26
C VAL A 131 -6.15 6.67 -0.91
N SER A 132 -7.09 5.75 -0.75
CA SER A 132 -8.43 5.83 -1.30
C SER A 132 -9.38 6.78 -0.56
N ASN A 133 -8.97 7.37 0.58
CA ASN A 133 -9.86 8.17 1.42
C ASN A 133 -9.25 9.47 2.01
N MET A 134 -8.18 10.00 1.42
CA MET A 134 -7.62 11.29 1.82
C MET A 134 -8.54 12.45 1.39
N VAL A 135 -8.53 13.53 2.16
CA VAL A 135 -9.21 14.80 1.84
C VAL A 135 -8.20 15.83 1.34
N GLN A 136 -8.62 16.79 0.52
CA GLN A 136 -7.77 17.71 -0.23
C GLN A 136 -6.81 18.51 0.66
N GLU A 137 -7.22 18.86 1.89
CA GLU A 137 -6.39 19.67 2.79
C GLU A 137 -5.39 18.84 3.62
N GLU A 138 -5.58 17.53 3.74
CA GLU A 138 -4.53 16.63 4.23
C GLU A 138 -3.51 16.30 3.14
N THR A 139 -3.92 16.41 1.88
CA THR A 139 -3.01 16.36 0.73
C THR A 139 -2.41 17.74 0.49
N ARG A 140 -1.33 18.10 1.20
CA ARG A 140 -0.34 19.00 0.59
C ARG A 140 0.31 18.23 -0.57
N ALA A 141 -0.38 18.15 -1.72
CA ALA A 141 -0.05 17.35 -2.91
C ALA A 141 0.22 15.86 -2.59
N TYR A 142 -0.75 14.97 -2.65
CA TYR A 142 -1.16 14.31 -3.90
C TYR A 142 -2.44 13.50 -3.61
N ALA A 143 -3.59 13.96 -4.08
CA ALA A 143 -4.76 13.09 -4.20
C ALA A 143 -4.52 12.20 -5.43
N LYS A 144 -4.04 10.96 -5.22
CA LYS A 144 -3.82 9.98 -6.30
C LYS A 144 -5.16 9.48 -6.86
N MET A 145 -5.86 10.31 -7.62
CA MET A 145 -7.14 9.92 -8.21
C MET A 145 -6.98 9.06 -9.46
N HIS A 146 -5.88 9.18 -10.19
CA HIS A 146 -5.56 8.35 -11.35
C HIS A 146 -4.06 8.07 -11.30
N GLY A 147 -3.66 6.85 -11.66
CA GLY A 147 -2.29 6.39 -11.47
C GLY A 147 -1.22 7.34 -12.02
N GLU A 148 0.00 7.18 -11.56
CA GLU A 148 1.11 8.09 -11.87
C GLU A 148 2.19 7.39 -12.68
N VAL A 149 2.86 8.18 -13.53
CA VAL A 149 4.05 7.74 -14.23
C VAL A 149 5.25 8.06 -13.35
N LEU A 150 6.00 7.02 -13.00
CA LEU A 150 7.21 7.09 -12.19
C LEU A 150 8.42 6.75 -13.04
N TRP A 151 9.51 7.44 -12.76
CA TRP A 151 10.85 7.06 -13.19
C TRP A 151 11.57 6.45 -12.00
N ASP A 152 12.29 5.36 -12.22
CA ASP A 152 13.11 4.76 -11.17
C ASP A 152 14.56 4.60 -11.61
N ALA A 153 15.46 4.72 -10.65
CA ALA A 153 16.87 4.45 -10.82
C ALA A 153 17.43 3.81 -9.55
N GLY A 154 18.39 2.90 -9.70
CA GLY A 154 18.87 2.15 -8.55
C GLY A 154 20.18 1.41 -8.79
N VAL A 155 20.62 0.76 -7.73
CA VAL A 155 21.74 -0.17 -7.76
C VAL A 155 21.20 -1.60 -7.78
N VAL A 156 21.87 -2.47 -8.52
CA VAL A 156 21.52 -3.89 -8.60
C VAL A 156 22.78 -4.72 -8.39
N GLY A 157 22.66 -5.76 -7.58
CA GLY A 157 23.64 -6.82 -7.45
C GLY A 157 23.03 -8.14 -7.89
N GLY A 158 23.81 -9.04 -8.47
CA GLY A 158 23.29 -10.32 -8.91
C GLY A 158 24.37 -11.33 -9.18
N PHE A 159 23.96 -12.55 -9.45
CA PHE A 159 24.86 -13.60 -9.91
C PHE A 159 24.15 -14.44 -10.96
N VAL A 160 24.93 -15.00 -11.88
CA VAL A 160 24.43 -15.94 -12.87
C VAL A 160 24.79 -17.34 -12.36
N GLY A 161 23.79 -18.12 -11.96
CA GLY A 161 24.03 -19.47 -11.47
C GLY A 161 24.68 -20.33 -12.57
N GLY A 162 25.74 -21.07 -12.23
CA GLY A 162 26.46 -21.94 -13.18
C GLY A 162 27.61 -21.27 -13.94
N THR A 163 27.90 -20.00 -13.69
CA THR A 163 29.12 -19.32 -14.19
C THR A 163 30.10 -19.10 -13.04
N ASP A 164 31.40 -19.28 -13.29
CA ASP A 164 32.47 -18.97 -12.32
C ASP A 164 32.74 -17.46 -12.15
N THR A 165 31.94 -16.62 -12.81
CA THR A 165 31.98 -15.18 -12.63
C THR A 165 31.37 -14.84 -11.27
N GLY A 166 32.11 -14.10 -10.44
CA GLY A 166 31.68 -13.70 -9.10
C GLY A 166 30.43 -12.82 -9.08
N LEU A 167 30.15 -12.21 -7.92
CA LEU A 167 29.02 -11.28 -7.76
C LEU A 167 29.10 -10.13 -8.79
N ALA A 168 28.08 -10.02 -9.64
CA ALA A 168 27.91 -8.91 -10.56
C ALA A 168 27.23 -7.75 -9.84
N TYR A 169 27.59 -6.53 -10.20
CA TYR A 169 26.99 -5.29 -9.71
C TYR A 169 26.69 -4.35 -10.86
N GLY A 170 25.80 -3.40 -10.64
CA GLY A 170 25.55 -2.33 -11.59
C GLY A 170 24.33 -1.52 -11.21
N PHE A 171 23.60 -1.07 -12.22
CA PHE A 171 22.50 -0.13 -12.03
C PHE A 171 21.26 -0.54 -12.82
N THR A 172 20.12 -0.03 -12.36
CA THR A 172 18.82 -0.21 -13.01
C THR A 172 18.19 1.14 -13.28
N LEU A 173 17.45 1.23 -14.38
CA LEU A 173 16.64 2.37 -14.77
C LEU A 173 15.25 1.86 -15.15
N GLY A 174 14.20 2.53 -14.74
CA GLY A 174 12.84 2.09 -15.04
C GLY A 174 11.89 3.25 -15.27
N VAL A 175 10.80 2.93 -15.95
CA VAL A 175 9.64 3.80 -16.11
C VAL A 175 8.38 2.96 -16.02
N GLY A 176 7.40 3.42 -15.26
CA GLY A 176 6.18 2.65 -15.05
C GLY A 176 4.99 3.53 -14.72
N TYR A 177 3.81 2.99 -14.96
CA TYR A 177 2.54 3.53 -14.50
C TYR A 177 2.06 2.75 -13.28
N GLU A 178 1.80 3.43 -12.18
CA GLU A 178 1.32 2.82 -10.94
C GLU A 178 -0.09 3.26 -10.56
N ALA A 179 -0.95 2.29 -10.26
CA ALA A 179 -2.26 2.43 -9.64
C ALA A 179 -2.26 1.94 -8.18
N ALA A 180 -3.41 2.06 -7.49
CA ALA A 180 -3.52 1.74 -6.06
C ALA A 180 -3.07 0.32 -5.68
N SER A 181 -3.35 -0.70 -6.49
CA SER A 181 -3.03 -2.10 -6.19
C SER A 181 -2.08 -2.75 -7.20
N TRP A 182 -1.74 -2.08 -8.29
CA TRP A 182 -0.89 -2.65 -9.33
C TRP A 182 -0.04 -1.58 -10.03
N ALA A 183 1.08 -2.00 -10.61
CA ALA A 183 1.89 -1.17 -11.51
C ALA A 183 2.21 -1.96 -12.78
N ILE A 184 2.39 -1.27 -13.90
CA ILE A 184 2.94 -1.82 -15.15
C ILE A 184 4.10 -0.93 -15.55
N GLY A 185 5.23 -1.51 -15.89
CA GLY A 185 6.41 -0.73 -16.25
C GLY A 185 7.42 -1.51 -17.07
N SER A 186 8.47 -0.79 -17.40
CA SER A 186 9.63 -1.30 -18.09
C SER A 186 10.89 -0.94 -17.30
N ASP A 187 11.80 -1.90 -17.17
CA ASP A 187 13.07 -1.71 -16.47
C ASP A 187 14.25 -2.16 -17.33
N MET A 188 15.38 -1.49 -17.19
CA MET A 188 16.66 -1.79 -17.82
C MET A 188 17.67 -2.03 -16.73
N ARG A 189 18.30 -3.21 -16.71
CA ARG A 189 19.35 -3.58 -15.76
C ARG A 189 20.66 -3.75 -16.50
N PHE A 190 21.71 -3.16 -15.95
CA PHE A 190 23.08 -3.28 -16.42
C PHE A 190 23.88 -3.90 -15.29
N LEU A 191 24.44 -5.09 -15.54
CA LEU A 191 25.25 -5.84 -14.60
C LEU A 191 26.65 -6.00 -15.17
N PHE A 192 27.65 -5.86 -14.32
CA PHE A 192 29.06 -6.00 -14.64
C PHE A 192 29.70 -6.85 -13.54
N ALA A 193 30.45 -7.86 -13.94
CA ALA A 193 31.30 -8.65 -13.07
C ALA A 193 32.72 -8.58 -13.62
N THR A 194 33.67 -8.35 -12.72
CA THR A 194 35.10 -8.43 -13.00
C THR A 194 35.70 -9.37 -11.98
N GLY A 195 36.51 -10.33 -12.43
CA GLY A 195 37.20 -11.27 -11.56
C GLY A 195 38.67 -11.38 -11.93
N ASP A 196 39.52 -11.49 -10.91
CA ASP A 196 40.92 -11.85 -11.10
C ASP A 196 41.01 -13.37 -11.29
N ALA A 197 41.52 -13.81 -12.44
CA ALA A 197 41.90 -15.21 -12.59
C ALA A 197 43.30 -15.42 -11.98
N GLN A 198 43.38 -16.06 -10.82
CA GLN A 198 44.65 -16.62 -10.36
C GLN A 198 44.99 -17.83 -11.23
N ARG A 199 45.84 -17.63 -12.23
CA ARG A 199 46.53 -18.71 -12.94
C ARG A 199 47.49 -19.38 -11.94
N ALA A 200 47.37 -20.69 -11.74
CA ALA A 200 48.36 -21.45 -11.00
C ALA A 200 49.72 -21.35 -11.74
N GLU A 201 50.78 -21.18 -10.97
CA GLU A 201 52.17 -20.99 -11.42
C GLU A 201 52.73 -22.25 -12.09
N ASP A 202 52.36 -22.49 -13.34
CA ASP A 202 53.11 -23.32 -14.26
C ASP A 202 54.10 -22.40 -14.96
N GLY A 203 55.25 -22.18 -14.31
CA GLY A 203 56.24 -21.16 -14.67
C GLY A 203 56.48 -21.01 -16.18
N TRP A 204 56.76 -19.76 -16.58
CA TRP A 204 56.97 -19.23 -17.94
C TRP A 204 55.80 -18.38 -18.49
N GLY A 205 55.47 -17.29 -17.78
CA GLY A 205 54.82 -16.10 -18.38
C GLY A 205 53.69 -15.51 -17.55
N ASP A 206 53.91 -14.31 -16.99
CA ASP A 206 52.89 -13.50 -16.34
C ASP A 206 51.91 -12.95 -17.39
N SER A 207 50.94 -13.77 -17.79
CA SER A 207 49.75 -13.31 -18.52
C SER A 207 48.61 -13.19 -17.52
N HIS A 208 48.35 -11.95 -17.09
CA HIS A 208 47.12 -11.62 -16.39
C HIS A 208 46.00 -11.60 -17.43
N GLU A 209 45.16 -12.62 -17.45
CA GLU A 209 43.90 -12.59 -18.20
C GLU A 209 42.77 -12.19 -17.23
N GLU A 210 42.14 -11.06 -17.53
CA GLU A 210 41.02 -10.53 -16.75
C GLU A 210 39.74 -11.29 -17.11
N LYS A 211 39.00 -11.81 -16.12
CA LYS A 211 37.66 -12.36 -16.35
C LYS A 211 36.66 -11.21 -16.28
N SER A 212 35.84 -11.04 -17.30
CA SER A 212 34.76 -10.07 -17.29
C SER A 212 33.45 -10.68 -17.77
N ALA A 213 32.35 -10.28 -17.15
CA ALA A 213 31.03 -10.58 -17.66
C ALA A 213 30.17 -9.33 -17.57
N SER A 214 29.34 -9.11 -18.57
CA SER A 214 28.34 -8.05 -18.55
C SER A 214 26.99 -8.60 -19.00
N ALA A 215 25.93 -8.11 -18.36
CA ALA A 215 24.57 -8.43 -18.76
C ALA A 215 23.75 -7.16 -18.88
N PHE A 216 23.04 -7.05 -19.99
CA PHE A 216 21.98 -6.08 -20.21
C PHE A 216 20.64 -6.81 -20.21
N MET A 217 19.70 -6.33 -19.42
CA MET A 217 18.34 -6.86 -19.37
C MET A 217 17.35 -5.73 -19.57
N TRP A 218 16.37 -5.93 -20.43
CA TRP A 218 15.25 -5.02 -20.63
C TRP A 218 13.94 -5.77 -20.38
N GLY A 219 13.27 -5.43 -19.29
CA GLY A 219 12.01 -6.02 -18.84
C GLY A 219 10.80 -5.17 -19.16
N VAL A 220 9.67 -5.82 -19.42
CA VAL A 220 8.32 -5.23 -19.36
C VAL A 220 7.43 -6.16 -18.56
N GLY A 221 6.74 -5.63 -17.55
CA GLY A 221 5.92 -6.45 -16.67
C GLY A 221 5.01 -5.68 -15.75
N ALA A 222 4.35 -6.44 -14.88
CA ALA A 222 3.39 -5.92 -13.90
C ALA A 222 3.80 -6.30 -12.47
N ARG A 223 3.40 -5.47 -11.51
CA ARG A 223 3.54 -5.69 -10.08
C ARG A 223 2.16 -5.57 -9.42
N TYR A 224 1.90 -6.39 -8.41
CA TYR A 224 0.72 -6.34 -7.56
C TYR A 224 1.15 -6.08 -6.12
N PHE A 225 0.54 -5.07 -5.49
CA PHE A 225 0.84 -4.64 -4.13
C PHE A 225 -0.18 -5.23 -3.14
N PHE A 226 0.30 -5.79 -2.04
CA PHE A 226 -0.56 -6.39 -1.00
C PHE A 226 -1.12 -5.36 -0.02
N SER A 227 -0.65 -4.12 -0.06
CA SER A 227 -1.00 -3.05 0.86
C SER A 227 -1.17 -1.74 0.08
N GLU A 228 -2.09 -0.91 0.55
CA GLU A 228 -2.23 0.49 0.11
C GLU A 228 -1.48 1.45 1.06
N GLY A 229 -0.76 0.94 2.05
CA GLY A 229 -0.01 1.78 3.00
C GLY A 229 1.28 2.37 2.42
N SER A 230 1.96 3.17 3.25
CA SER A 230 3.30 3.71 2.93
C SER A 230 4.36 2.61 2.75
N VAL A 231 4.17 1.45 3.38
CA VAL A 231 4.97 0.25 3.17
C VAL A 231 4.10 -0.81 2.53
N SER A 232 4.53 -1.27 1.34
CA SER A 232 3.75 -2.16 0.50
C SER A 232 4.59 -3.29 -0.05
N PRO A 233 4.45 -4.51 0.51
CA PRO A 233 4.98 -5.72 -0.12
C PRO A 233 4.34 -5.93 -1.49
N PHE A 234 5.09 -6.46 -2.44
CA PHE A 234 4.60 -6.74 -3.79
C PHE A 234 5.16 -8.04 -4.38
N VAL A 235 4.43 -8.56 -5.36
CA VAL A 235 4.88 -9.60 -6.29
C VAL A 235 4.71 -9.09 -7.71
N GLY A 236 5.62 -9.46 -8.60
CA GLY A 236 5.56 -9.06 -10.00
C GLY A 236 6.17 -10.08 -10.93
N GLY A 237 6.00 -9.83 -12.22
CA GLY A 237 6.58 -10.64 -13.26
C GLY A 237 6.31 -10.07 -14.64
N GLY A 238 7.03 -10.58 -15.63
CA GLY A 238 6.95 -10.07 -16.97
C GLY A 238 7.84 -10.83 -17.94
N LEU A 239 8.06 -10.19 -19.09
CA LEU A 239 8.97 -10.66 -20.12
C LEU A 239 10.23 -9.81 -20.12
N ALA A 240 11.36 -10.43 -20.45
CA ALA A 240 12.63 -9.74 -20.52
C ALA A 240 13.36 -10.11 -21.81
N PHE A 241 14.03 -9.13 -22.40
CA PHE A 241 15.12 -9.33 -23.34
C PHE A 241 16.43 -9.28 -22.56
N THR A 242 17.28 -10.28 -22.75
CA THR A 242 18.58 -10.39 -22.08
C THR A 242 19.67 -10.44 -23.14
N ALA A 243 20.72 -9.66 -22.96
CA ALA A 243 21.98 -9.76 -23.66
C ALA A 243 23.08 -10.03 -22.64
N LEU A 244 23.74 -11.17 -22.76
CA LEU A 244 24.83 -11.62 -21.89
C LEU A 244 26.11 -11.69 -22.72
N SER A 245 27.18 -11.10 -22.21
CA SER A 245 28.52 -11.19 -22.75
C SER A 245 29.42 -11.72 -21.64
N VAL A 246 30.07 -12.86 -21.89
CA VAL A 246 31.02 -13.48 -20.97
C VAL A 246 32.35 -13.61 -21.67
N ASP A 247 33.38 -13.03 -21.07
CA ASP A 247 34.77 -13.11 -21.51
C ASP A 247 35.60 -13.68 -20.35
N THR A 248 35.94 -14.97 -20.44
CA THR A 248 36.73 -15.70 -19.45
C THR A 248 37.83 -16.49 -20.14
N ILE A 249 38.86 -16.88 -19.37
CA ILE A 249 39.97 -17.74 -19.84
C ILE A 249 39.46 -19.01 -20.55
N GLU A 250 38.34 -19.56 -20.10
CA GLU A 250 37.83 -20.85 -20.55
C GLU A 250 36.63 -20.75 -21.50
N ALA A 251 36.03 -19.57 -21.65
CA ALA A 251 34.86 -19.37 -22.49
C ALA A 251 34.70 -17.91 -22.92
N GLN A 252 34.46 -17.71 -24.21
CA GLN A 252 34.06 -16.43 -24.79
C GLN A 252 32.71 -16.61 -25.51
N GLY A 253 31.72 -15.78 -25.20
CA GLY A 253 30.43 -15.88 -25.85
C GLY A 253 29.49 -14.72 -25.59
N ASP A 254 28.85 -14.25 -26.67
CA ASP A 254 27.72 -13.33 -26.62
C ASP A 254 26.43 -14.09 -26.91
N LYS A 255 25.42 -13.87 -26.08
CA LYS A 255 24.09 -14.43 -26.28
C LYS A 255 23.03 -13.38 -26.01
N THR A 256 22.02 -13.36 -26.87
CA THR A 256 20.83 -12.55 -26.65
C THR A 256 19.59 -13.42 -26.80
N GLY A 257 18.54 -13.09 -26.08
CA GLY A 257 17.29 -13.80 -26.20
C GLY A 257 16.21 -13.27 -25.27
N LEU A 258 15.03 -13.87 -25.40
CA LEU A 258 13.89 -13.55 -24.57
C LEU A 258 13.81 -14.48 -23.36
N GLY A 259 13.17 -14.02 -22.31
CA GLY A 259 12.86 -14.79 -21.12
C GLY A 259 11.65 -14.24 -20.41
N ALA A 260 11.30 -14.89 -19.32
CA ALA A 260 10.36 -14.37 -18.34
C ALA A 260 11.10 -14.03 -17.05
N TYR A 261 10.49 -13.19 -16.22
CA TYR A 261 11.00 -12.94 -14.88
C TYR A 261 9.89 -12.95 -13.85
N ALA A 262 10.26 -13.28 -12.62
CA ALA A 262 9.44 -13.12 -11.43
C ALA A 262 10.18 -12.24 -10.43
N ALA A 263 9.47 -11.36 -9.74
CA ALA A 263 10.03 -10.44 -8.76
C ALA A 263 9.18 -10.42 -7.48
N VAL A 264 9.83 -10.27 -6.34
CA VAL A 264 9.19 -10.03 -5.04
C VAL A 264 9.93 -8.92 -4.33
N GLY A 265 9.22 -8.07 -3.61
CA GLY A 265 9.87 -6.93 -2.97
C GLY A 265 8.97 -6.18 -2.01
N VAL A 266 9.50 -5.07 -1.51
CA VAL A 266 8.80 -4.12 -0.66
C VAL A 266 9.07 -2.72 -1.17
N GLU A 267 8.02 -1.92 -1.28
CA GLU A 267 8.10 -0.49 -1.56
C GLU A 267 7.79 0.32 -0.30
N ILE A 268 8.61 1.33 -0.04
CA ILE A 268 8.57 2.22 1.12
C ILE A 268 8.31 3.64 0.62
N PHE A 269 7.56 4.41 1.41
CA PHE A 269 7.11 5.77 1.08
C PHE A 269 6.19 5.84 -0.13
N ARG A 270 5.42 4.78 -0.39
CA ARG A 270 4.48 4.70 -1.50
C ARG A 270 3.45 5.84 -1.55
N LEU A 271 3.20 6.52 -0.42
CA LEU A 271 2.28 7.67 -0.34
C LEU A 271 2.92 9.02 -0.66
N HIS A 272 4.22 9.05 -0.95
CA HIS A 272 4.99 10.25 -1.25
C HIS A 272 5.41 10.24 -2.73
N GLU A 273 5.82 11.40 -3.24
CA GLU A 273 6.42 11.54 -4.59
C GLU A 273 7.72 10.72 -4.68
N SER A 274 8.53 10.77 -3.62
CA SER A 274 9.80 10.04 -3.52
C SER A 274 9.59 8.68 -2.86
N ARG A 275 10.06 7.62 -3.51
CA ARG A 275 9.83 6.24 -3.06
C ARG A 275 11.09 5.41 -3.10
N LEU A 276 11.16 4.40 -2.25
CA LEU A 276 12.27 3.47 -2.17
C LEU A 276 11.74 2.05 -2.28
N ALA A 277 12.21 1.27 -3.26
CA ALA A 277 11.87 -0.14 -3.39
C ALA A 277 13.10 -1.03 -3.24
N ILE A 278 12.90 -2.19 -2.65
CA ILE A 278 13.89 -3.26 -2.53
C ILE A 278 13.24 -4.52 -3.10
N ASP A 279 13.86 -5.11 -4.13
CA ASP A 279 13.33 -6.29 -4.82
C ASP A 279 14.38 -7.36 -5.08
N ALA A 280 13.92 -8.62 -5.04
CA ALA A 280 14.64 -9.76 -5.56
C ALA A 280 13.94 -10.26 -6.83
N ARG A 281 14.71 -10.53 -7.87
CA ARG A 281 14.23 -10.95 -9.19
C ARG A 281 14.94 -12.22 -9.64
N LEU A 282 14.16 -13.14 -10.19
CA LEU A 282 14.60 -14.36 -10.86
C LEU A 282 14.27 -14.23 -12.35
N ASP A 283 15.28 -14.31 -13.20
CA ASP A 283 15.13 -14.31 -14.65
C ASP A 283 15.25 -15.75 -15.19
N VAL A 284 14.32 -16.12 -16.06
CA VAL A 284 14.21 -17.44 -16.69
C VAL A 284 14.38 -17.24 -18.21
N PRO A 285 15.61 -17.35 -18.74
CA PRO A 285 15.84 -17.22 -20.18
C PRO A 285 15.19 -18.39 -20.93
N PHE A 286 14.68 -18.12 -22.13
CA PHE A 286 14.18 -19.14 -23.06
C PHE A 286 15.25 -19.59 -24.08
N PHE A 287 16.51 -19.25 -23.79
CA PHE A 287 17.65 -19.58 -24.61
C PHE A 287 18.73 -20.22 -23.73
N ASP A 288 19.47 -21.14 -24.32
CA ASP A 288 20.65 -21.71 -23.70
C ASP A 288 21.87 -20.82 -23.93
N VAL A 289 22.77 -20.79 -22.95
CA VAL A 289 24.10 -20.21 -23.11
C VAL A 289 25.05 -21.37 -23.39
N PRO A 290 25.46 -21.60 -24.66
CA PRO A 290 26.50 -22.57 -24.94
C PRO A 290 27.81 -22.01 -24.38
N VAL A 291 28.37 -22.70 -23.39
CA VAL A 291 29.72 -22.43 -22.90
C VAL A 291 30.64 -23.32 -23.72
N VAL A 292 31.42 -22.72 -24.62
CA VAL A 292 32.45 -23.45 -25.38
C VAL A 292 33.69 -23.50 -24.50
N SER A 293 33.98 -24.67 -23.92
CA SER A 293 35.22 -24.92 -23.20
C SER A 293 36.36 -25.12 -24.20
N TRP A 294 37.44 -24.36 -24.06
CA TRP A 294 38.64 -24.54 -24.91
C TRP A 294 39.40 -25.84 -24.63
N SER A 295 39.10 -26.54 -23.53
CA SER A 295 39.84 -27.73 -23.09
C SER A 295 39.26 -29.07 -23.56
N ASP A 296 37.97 -29.10 -23.87
CA ASP A 296 37.25 -30.28 -24.30
C ASP A 296 36.20 -29.79 -25.30
N ASP A 297 36.29 -30.22 -26.57
CA ASP A 297 35.42 -29.80 -27.69
C ASP A 297 33.92 -30.16 -27.49
N SER A 298 33.51 -30.48 -26.26
CA SER A 298 32.14 -30.74 -25.84
C SER A 298 31.39 -29.45 -25.55
N VAL A 299 30.27 -29.26 -26.24
CA VAL A 299 29.30 -28.21 -25.91
C VAL A 299 28.40 -28.71 -24.79
N GLU A 300 28.60 -28.22 -23.57
CA GLU A 300 27.65 -28.43 -22.47
C GLU A 300 26.62 -27.31 -22.46
N SER A 301 25.34 -27.67 -22.61
CA SER A 301 24.22 -26.73 -22.56
C SER A 301 23.68 -26.72 -21.14
N SER A 302 23.93 -25.64 -20.40
CA SER A 302 23.41 -25.49 -19.04
C SER A 302 22.43 -24.32 -18.96
N HIS A 303 21.32 -24.52 -18.24
CA HIS A 303 20.34 -23.47 -18.00
C HIS A 303 20.84 -22.59 -16.85
N HIS A 304 21.27 -21.38 -17.19
CA HIS A 304 21.66 -20.39 -16.20
C HIS A 304 20.43 -19.59 -15.77
N LEU A 305 20.20 -19.50 -14.45
CA LEU A 305 19.12 -18.70 -13.86
C LEU A 305 19.74 -17.48 -13.17
N PRO A 306 19.71 -16.29 -13.79
CA PRO A 306 20.17 -15.07 -13.13
C PRO A 306 19.26 -14.73 -11.96
N VAL A 307 19.87 -14.46 -10.81
CA VAL A 307 19.19 -13.93 -9.63
C VAL A 307 19.79 -12.57 -9.32
N SER A 308 18.94 -11.57 -9.12
CA SER A 308 19.37 -10.21 -8.80
C SER A 308 18.57 -9.61 -7.64
N LEU A 309 19.23 -8.72 -6.90
CA LEU A 309 18.66 -7.91 -5.84
C LEU A 309 18.90 -6.45 -6.18
N ALA A 310 17.86 -5.63 -6.15
CA ALA A 310 17.94 -4.22 -6.49
C ALA A 310 17.40 -3.35 -5.35
N VAL A 311 17.98 -2.16 -5.24
CA VAL A 311 17.48 -1.05 -4.43
C VAL A 311 17.24 0.12 -5.38
N THR A 312 15.98 0.51 -5.55
CA THR A 312 15.53 1.51 -6.51
C THR A 312 14.89 2.69 -5.82
N TYR A 313 15.15 3.88 -6.34
CA TYR A 313 14.51 5.13 -5.94
C TYR A 313 13.62 5.59 -7.09
N ALA A 314 12.34 5.85 -6.81
CA ALA A 314 11.36 6.31 -7.79
C ALA A 314 10.86 7.72 -7.50
N TRP A 315 10.61 8.50 -8.56
CA TRP A 315 10.13 9.89 -8.53
C TRP A 315 9.29 10.25 -9.76
#